data_AF-A0A929D451-F1
#
_entry.id   AF-A0A929D451-F1
#
_cell.length_a   1.000
_cell.length_b   1.000
_cell.length_c   1.000
_cell.angle_alpha   90.00
_cell.angle_beta   90.00
_cell.angle_gamma   90.00
#
_symmetry.space_group_name_H-M   'P 1'
#
loop_
_entity.id
_entity.type
_entity.pdbx_description
1 polymer ?
#
loop_
_entity_poly.entity_id
_entity_poly.type
_entity_poly.pdbx_seq_one_letter_code
_entity_poly.pdbx_strand_id
1 'polypeptide(L)'
;LNPQYYKNFVKVLGIYPAGTLVRLDTNEVALIYRPNYARPKRPRVKLLYNPDGNRLQEPVEVDLTELGVNGRPRRNIVSTVSRVLKNIDISDYL
;
A
#
# COMPACT_ATOMS: atom_id res chain seq x y z
N LEU A 1 12.91 -25.34 5.99
CA LEU A 1 11.92 -24.70 5.08
C LEU A 1 12.39 -24.86 3.64
N ASN A 2 11.60 -25.50 2.78
CA ASN A 2 12.00 -25.80 1.40
C ASN A 2 11.87 -24.53 0.51
N PRO A 3 12.95 -24.05 -0.13
CA PRO A 3 12.99 -22.78 -0.88
C PRO A 3 11.96 -22.64 -2.00
N GLN A 4 11.46 -23.76 -2.52
CA GLN A 4 10.50 -23.78 -3.61
C GLN A 4 9.12 -23.25 -3.20
N TYR A 5 8.70 -23.46 -1.94
CA TYR A 5 7.45 -22.89 -1.43
C TYR A 5 7.55 -21.39 -1.28
N TYR A 6 8.72 -20.85 -0.89
CA TYR A 6 8.92 -19.40 -0.75
C TYR A 6 8.75 -18.67 -2.09
N LYS A 7 9.35 -19.21 -3.17
CA LYS A 7 9.21 -18.63 -4.53
C LYS A 7 7.75 -18.64 -5.01
N ASN A 8 7.01 -19.70 -4.72
CA ASN A 8 5.59 -19.77 -5.06
C ASN A 8 4.73 -18.87 -4.17
N PHE A 9 5.06 -18.75 -2.88
CA PHE A 9 4.37 -17.90 -1.92
C PHE A 9 4.50 -16.41 -2.29
N VAL A 10 5.71 -15.97 -2.67
CA VAL A 10 5.95 -14.62 -3.20
C VAL A 10 5.21 -14.39 -4.53
N LYS A 11 5.12 -15.42 -5.38
CA LYS A 11 4.34 -15.37 -6.65
C LYS A 11 2.83 -15.18 -6.40
N VAL A 12 2.29 -15.85 -5.38
CA VAL A 12 0.85 -15.83 -5.07
C VAL A 12 0.46 -14.56 -4.31
N LEU A 13 1.31 -14.04 -3.42
CA LEU A 13 1.02 -12.82 -2.66
C LEU A 13 1.32 -11.51 -3.44
N GLY A 14 2.14 -11.60 -4.48
CA GLY A 14 2.68 -10.43 -5.16
C GLY A 14 3.67 -9.65 -4.29
N ILE A 15 4.30 -8.63 -4.88
CA ILE A 15 5.26 -7.75 -4.18
C ILE A 15 4.61 -6.86 -3.10
N TYR A 16 3.28 -6.75 -3.09
CA TYR A 16 2.52 -5.84 -2.23
C TYR A 16 1.28 -6.53 -1.67
N PRO A 17 1.43 -7.38 -0.64
CA PRO A 17 0.30 -8.08 -0.04
C PRO A 17 -0.59 -7.13 0.77
N ALA A 18 -1.84 -7.54 0.99
CA ALA A 18 -2.76 -6.86 1.89
C ALA A 18 -2.18 -6.71 3.30
N GLY A 19 -2.54 -5.64 3.98
CA GLY A 19 -1.99 -5.24 5.27
C GLY A 19 -0.67 -4.48 5.19
N THR A 20 0.02 -4.43 4.05
CA THR A 20 1.31 -3.74 3.95
C THR A 20 1.13 -2.23 4.00
N LEU A 21 1.87 -1.55 4.89
CA LEU A 21 1.98 -0.10 4.87
C LEU A 21 3.02 0.33 3.84
N VAL A 22 2.67 1.34 3.07
CA VAL A 22 3.51 1.93 2.02
C VAL A 22 3.54 3.45 2.14
N ARG A 23 4.68 4.03 1.80
CA ARG A 23 4.83 5.47 1.60
C ARG A 23 4.68 5.78 0.12
N LEU A 24 3.87 6.79 -0.17
CA LEU A 24 3.65 7.30 -1.51
C LEU A 24 4.65 8.42 -1.83
N ASP A 25 4.83 8.72 -3.12
CA ASP A 25 5.66 9.83 -3.62
C ASP A 25 5.12 11.22 -3.24
N THR A 26 3.83 11.28 -2.90
CA THR A 26 3.17 12.42 -2.23
C THR A 26 3.49 12.53 -0.74
N ASN A 27 4.34 11.64 -0.21
CA ASN A 27 4.69 11.50 1.21
C ASN A 27 3.56 11.02 2.14
N GLU A 28 2.36 10.76 1.59
CA GLU A 28 1.27 10.08 2.29
C GLU A 28 1.68 8.65 2.71
N VAL A 29 1.09 8.15 3.80
CA VAL A 29 1.24 6.74 4.21
C VAL A 29 -0.10 6.04 4.07
N ALA A 30 -0.07 4.88 3.42
CA ALA A 30 -1.26 4.14 3.05
C ALA A 30 -1.14 2.65 3.41
N LEU A 31 -2.27 2.03 3.71
CA LEU A 31 -2.41 0.60 3.90
C LEU A 31 -2.92 -0.06 2.62
N ILE A 32 -2.23 -1.08 2.12
CA ILE A 32 -2.76 -1.91 1.04
C ILE A 32 -3.89 -2.79 1.60
N TYR A 33 -5.11 -2.61 1.11
CA TYR A 33 -6.26 -3.44 1.50
C TYR A 33 -6.71 -4.38 0.37
N ARG A 34 -6.45 -4.01 -0.90
CA ARG A 34 -6.70 -4.89 -2.05
C ARG A 34 -5.48 -4.91 -2.99
N PRO A 35 -4.71 -6.01 -3.01
CA PRO A 35 -3.64 -6.22 -3.98
C PRO A 35 -4.17 -6.19 -5.41
N ASN A 36 -3.31 -5.82 -6.36
CA ASN A 36 -3.61 -5.90 -7.78
C ASN A 36 -2.64 -6.87 -8.47
N TYR A 37 -3.06 -8.12 -8.67
CA TYR A 37 -2.20 -9.16 -9.21
C TYR A 37 -1.77 -8.91 -10.66
N ALA A 38 -2.60 -8.22 -11.45
CA ALA A 38 -2.27 -7.85 -12.84
C ALA A 38 -1.29 -6.68 -12.91
N ARG A 39 -1.39 -5.73 -11.96
CA ARG A 39 -0.48 -4.58 -11.84
C ARG A 39 -0.01 -4.43 -10.39
N PRO A 40 1.00 -5.21 -9.95
CA PRO A 40 1.37 -5.27 -8.53
C PRO A 40 1.75 -3.92 -7.90
N LYS A 41 2.30 -2.98 -8.66
CA LYS A 41 2.61 -1.60 -8.20
C LYS A 41 1.40 -0.65 -8.15
N ARG A 42 0.20 -1.16 -8.42
CA ARG A 42 -1.05 -0.39 -8.50
C ARG A 42 -2.18 -1.06 -7.69
N PRO A 43 -1.97 -1.40 -6.40
CA PRO A 43 -3.04 -1.89 -5.53
C PRO A 43 -4.05 -0.79 -5.20
N ARG A 44 -5.15 -1.16 -4.55
CA ARG A 44 -5.99 -0.19 -3.83
C ARG A 44 -5.51 -0.07 -2.40
N VAL A 45 -5.49 1.17 -1.91
CA VAL A 45 -4.95 1.53 -0.61
C VAL A 45 -5.93 2.37 0.20
N LYS A 46 -5.84 2.31 1.52
CA LYS A 46 -6.47 3.24 2.45
C LYS A 46 -5.40 4.24 2.92
N LEU A 47 -5.55 5.52 2.61
CA LEU A 47 -4.68 6.56 3.15
C LEU A 47 -4.93 6.68 4.64
N LEU A 48 -3.86 6.64 5.43
CA LEU A 48 -3.91 6.75 6.89
C LEU A 48 -3.25 8.04 7.38
N TYR A 49 -2.26 8.55 6.65
CA TYR A 49 -1.57 9.79 6.96
C TYR A 49 -1.49 10.68 5.73
N ASN A 50 -1.67 11.97 5.96
CA ASN A 50 -1.51 13.00 4.93
C ASN A 50 -0.02 13.27 4.60
N PRO A 51 0.30 14.11 3.61
CA PRO A 51 1.68 14.46 3.24
C PRO A 51 2.51 15.05 4.39
N ASP A 52 1.88 15.73 5.34
CA ASP A 52 2.51 16.37 6.50
C ASP A 52 2.80 15.37 7.63
N GLY A 53 2.38 14.11 7.48
CA GLY A 53 2.54 13.06 8.48
C GLY A 53 1.48 13.06 9.59
N ASN A 54 0.40 13.84 9.44
CA ASN A 54 -0.75 13.82 10.34
C ASN A 54 -1.65 12.63 10.02
N ARG A 55 -2.13 11.93 11.06
CA ARG A 55 -3.11 10.85 10.89
C ARG A 55 -4.44 11.45 10.41
N LEU A 56 -5.04 10.86 9.39
CA LEU A 56 -6.38 11.21 8.94
C LEU A 56 -7.40 10.74 9.98
N GLN A 57 -8.47 11.52 10.20
CA GLN A 57 -9.55 11.12 11.10
C GLN A 57 -10.23 9.84 10.61
N GLU A 58 -10.45 9.75 9.29
CA GLU A 58 -10.98 8.57 8.63
C GLU A 58 -10.07 8.16 7.47
N PRO A 59 -9.86 6.86 7.25
CA PRO A 59 -9.11 6.39 6.09
C PRO A 59 -9.80 6.73 4.78
N VAL A 60 -9.01 7.18 3.79
CA VAL A 60 -9.52 7.47 2.45
C VAL A 60 -9.12 6.36 1.49
N GLU A 61 -10.09 5.72 0.84
CA GLU A 61 -9.80 4.72 -0.19
C GLU A 61 -9.30 5.37 -1.48
N VAL A 62 -8.22 4.82 -2.03
CA VAL A 62 -7.56 5.31 -3.25
C VAL A 62 -7.21 4.13 -4.15
N ASP A 63 -7.63 4.20 -5.41
CA ASP A 63 -7.20 3.28 -6.46
C ASP A 63 -5.93 3.84 -7.12
N LEU A 64 -4.77 3.19 -6.91
CA LEU A 64 -3.50 3.67 -7.47
C LEU A 64 -3.41 3.50 -8.99
N THR A 65 -4.43 2.94 -9.64
CA THR A 65 -4.53 2.92 -11.11
C THR A 65 -5.04 4.23 -11.69
N GLU A 66 -5.61 5.12 -10.86
CA GLU A 66 -6.11 6.42 -11.30
C GLU A 66 -5.02 7.32 -11.88
N LEU A 67 -5.36 7.97 -12.98
CA LEU A 67 -4.50 8.92 -13.67
C LEU A 67 -4.87 10.37 -13.31
N GLY A 68 -3.85 11.22 -13.28
CA GLY A 68 -3.99 12.66 -13.21
C GLY A 68 -4.31 13.26 -14.58
N VAL A 69 -4.47 14.58 -14.62
CA VAL A 69 -4.84 15.35 -15.82
C VAL A 69 -3.80 15.18 -16.95
N ASN A 70 -2.55 14.90 -16.60
CA ASN A 70 -1.44 14.68 -17.54
C ASN A 70 -1.34 13.22 -18.03
N GLY A 71 -2.31 12.35 -17.72
CA GLY A 71 -2.26 10.93 -18.07
C GLY A 71 -1.24 10.11 -17.26
N ARG A 72 -0.60 10.69 -16.24
CA ARG A 72 0.34 9.99 -15.35
C ARG A 72 -0.36 9.53 -14.08
N PRO A 73 0.12 8.46 -13.43
CA PRO A 73 -0.41 8.03 -12.13
C PRO A 73 -0.36 9.18 -11.11
N ARG A 74 -1.44 9.34 -10.33
CA ARG A 74 -1.52 10.40 -9.31
C ARG A 74 -0.54 10.18 -8.15
N ARG A 75 -0.24 8.91 -7.85
CA ARG A 75 0.56 8.45 -6.72
C ARG A 75 1.37 7.23 -7.12
N ASN A 76 2.57 7.11 -6.59
CA ASN A 76 3.43 5.93 -6.74
C ASN A 76 3.92 5.44 -5.39
N ILE A 77 4.01 4.11 -5.24
CA ILE A 77 4.65 3.50 -4.07
C ILE A 77 6.16 3.72 -4.15
N VAL A 78 6.73 4.36 -3.14
CA VAL A 78 8.17 4.61 -3.02
C VAL A 78 8.84 3.56 -2.14
N SER A 79 8.23 3.23 -1.01
CA SER A 79 8.80 2.27 -0.06
C SER A 79 7.74 1.63 0.83
N THR A 80 8.06 0.48 1.42
CA THR A 80 7.28 -0.09 2.53
C THR A 80 7.61 0.62 3.84
N VAL A 81 6.63 0.72 4.74
CA VAL A 81 6.80 1.30 6.08
C VAL A 81 6.64 0.20 7.12
N SER A 82 7.55 0.13 8.09
CA SER A 82 7.41 -0.80 9.22
C SER A 82 6.25 -0.38 10.11
N ARG A 83 5.33 -1.30 10.36
CA ARG A 83 4.12 -1.08 11.19
C ARG A 83 4.47 -0.83 12.65
N VAL A 84 5.47 -1.55 13.15
CA VAL A 84 5.97 -1.46 14.53
C VAL A 84 6.45 -0.03 14.85
N LEU A 85 7.04 0.66 13.86
CA LEU A 85 7.53 2.03 14.05
C LEU A 85 6.41 3.07 14.13
N LYS A 86 5.17 2.73 13.73
CA LYS A 86 4.04 3.65 13.69
C LYS A 86 2.94 3.33 14.71
N ASN A 87 3.09 2.28 15.53
CA ASN A 87 2.08 1.82 16.49
C ASN A 87 0.66 1.70 15.88
N ILE A 88 0.57 1.19 14.66
CA ILE A 88 -0.70 1.01 13.94
C ILE A 88 -1.21 -0.41 14.17
N ASP A 89 -2.39 -0.56 14.76
CA ASP A 89 -3.17 -1.79 14.68
C ASP A 89 -3.89 -1.83 13.32
N ILE A 90 -3.67 -2.89 12.56
CA ILE A 90 -4.22 -3.03 11.20
C ILE A 90 -5.64 -3.60 11.25
N SER A 91 -6.04 -4.20 12.39
CA SER A 91 -7.35 -4.81 12.59
C SER A 91 -8.49 -3.80 12.42
N ASP A 92 -8.22 -2.52 12.72
CA ASP A 92 -9.17 -1.42 12.55
C ASP A 92 -9.46 -1.06 11.08
N TYR A 93 -8.69 -1.63 10.15
CA TYR A 93 -8.66 -1.19 8.74
C TYR A 93 -8.89 -2.30 7.71
N LEU A 94 -8.97 -3.57 8.14
CA LEU A 94 -9.20 -4.72 7.26
C LEU A 94 -10.67 -5.06 7.13
#